data_AF-A0A7Y2FZK4-F1
#
_entry.id   AF-A0A7Y2FZK4-F1
#
_cell.length_a   1.000
_cell.length_b   1.000
_cell.length_c   1.000
_cell.angle_alpha   90.00
_cell.angle_beta   90.00
_cell.angle_gamma   90.00
#
_symmetry.space_group_name_H-M   'P 1'
#
loop_
_entity.id
_entity.type
_entity.pdbx_description
1 polymer ?
#
loop_
_entity_poly.entity_id
_entity_poly.type
_entity_poly.pdbx_seq_one_letter_code
_entity_poly.pdbx_strand_id
1 'polypeptide(L)'
;MNFRHIYTIVVVAILLVVISCSPPEGNFGGSEYMPDMGHSIAYEANTYNYYRYNTWGTEDEVYEYSKPRNPVQGTIPRGYVGVAGSASPEATLAVMKTHA
;
A
#
# COMPACT_ATOMS: atom_id res chain seq x y z
N MET A 1 -15.13 -45.36 -28.73
CA MET A 1 -15.11 -43.89 -28.58
C MET A 1 -14.52 -43.31 -29.85
N ASN A 2 -15.31 -42.55 -30.63
CA ASN A 2 -14.91 -42.16 -31.99
C ASN A 2 -13.86 -41.04 -31.96
N PHE A 3 -12.85 -41.12 -32.83
CA PHE A 3 -11.72 -40.18 -32.93
C PHE A 3 -12.17 -38.71 -33.04
N ARG A 4 -13.32 -38.47 -33.70
CA ARG A 4 -13.97 -37.16 -33.79
C ARG A 4 -14.32 -36.56 -32.43
N HIS A 5 -14.84 -37.36 -31.50
CA HIS A 5 -15.21 -36.88 -30.16
C HIS A 5 -13.99 -36.61 -29.29
N ILE A 6 -12.94 -37.43 -29.43
CA ILE A 6 -11.66 -37.23 -28.74
C ILE A 6 -11.03 -35.90 -29.20
N TYR A 7 -11.00 -35.65 -30.50
CA TYR A 7 -10.51 -34.38 -31.05
C TYR A 7 -11.27 -33.16 -30.53
N THR A 8 -12.61 -33.21 -30.51
CA THR A 8 -13.42 -32.10 -30.00
C THR A 8 -13.16 -31.83 -28.52
N ILE A 9 -13.03 -32.88 -27.69
CA ILE A 9 -12.75 -32.74 -26.25
C ILE A 9 -11.38 -32.10 -26.03
N VAL A 10 -10.36 -32.52 -26.79
CA VAL A 10 -9.00 -31.96 -26.68
C VAL A 10 -8.97 -30.48 -27.05
N VAL A 11 -9.64 -30.09 -28.15
CA VAL A 11 -9.71 -28.67 -28.55
C VAL A 11 -10.42 -27.82 -27.50
N VAL A 12 -11.54 -28.30 -26.94
CA VAL A 12 -12.27 -27.58 -25.88
C VAL A 12 -11.42 -27.47 -24.61
N ALA A 13 -10.73 -28.54 -24.21
CA ALA A 13 -9.85 -28.52 -23.04
C ALA A 13 -8.72 -27.50 -23.19
N ILE A 14 -8.09 -27.43 -24.37
CA ILE A 14 -7.05 -26.44 -24.66
C ILE A 14 -7.61 -25.01 -24.58
N LEU A 15 -8.79 -24.75 -25.14
CA LEU A 15 -9.43 -23.44 -25.07
C LEU A 15 -9.72 -23.02 -23.62
N LEU A 16 -10.21 -23.93 -22.79
CA LEU A 16 -10.49 -23.67 -21.37
C LEU A 16 -9.22 -23.34 -20.57
N VAL A 17 -8.10 -23.99 -20.88
CA VAL A 17 -6.80 -23.69 -20.24
C VAL A 17 -6.31 -22.31 -20.65
N VAL A 18 -6.41 -21.94 -21.92
CA VAL A 18 -5.92 -20.63 -22.41
C VAL A 18 -6.72 -19.45 -21.84
N ILE A 19 -8.03 -19.61 -21.59
CA ILE A 19 -8.85 -18.55 -20.95
C ILE A 19 -8.70 -18.49 -19.42
N SER A 20 -8.11 -19.50 -18.80
CA SER A 20 -7.96 -19.56 -17.33
C SER A 20 -6.82 -18.70 -16.79
N CYS A 21 -5.94 -18.19 -17.66
CA CYS A 21 -4.91 -17.26 -17.25
C CYS A 21 -5.54 -15.89 -16.97
N SER A 22 -5.42 -15.42 -15.72
CA SER A 22 -5.82 -14.06 -15.36
C SER A 22 -5.12 -13.04 -16.27
N PRO A 23 -5.78 -11.93 -16.67
CA PRO A 23 -5.19 -10.94 -17.55
C PRO A 23 -3.91 -10.38 -16.93
N PRO A 24 -2.76 -10.42 -17.64
CA PRO A 24 -1.52 -9.78 -17.19
C PRO A 24 -1.63 -8.27 -17.49
N GLU A 25 -2.58 -7.58 -16.86
CA GLU A 25 -2.72 -6.13 -17.00
C GLU A 25 -1.88 -5.41 -15.94
N GLY A 26 -0.81 -4.74 -16.39
CA GLY A 26 -0.03 -3.79 -15.58
C GLY A 26 0.57 -4.39 -14.30
N ASN A 27 0.50 -3.63 -13.20
CA ASN A 27 0.95 -4.04 -11.86
C ASN A 27 -0.14 -4.84 -11.14
N PHE A 28 -0.55 -5.98 -11.70
CA PHE A 28 -1.53 -6.84 -11.06
C PHE A 28 -0.88 -7.64 -9.91
N GLY A 29 -1.18 -7.25 -8.67
CA GLY A 29 -0.64 -7.89 -7.45
C GLY A 29 -1.14 -9.31 -7.18
N GLY A 30 -2.09 -9.80 -7.99
CA GLY A 30 -2.74 -11.09 -7.81
C GLY A 30 -4.20 -10.96 -7.33
N SER A 31 -4.88 -12.10 -7.22
CA SER A 31 -6.20 -12.19 -6.58
C SER A 31 -6.05 -12.64 -5.13
N GLU A 32 -6.61 -11.87 -4.21
CA GLU A 32 -6.60 -12.21 -2.78
C GLU A 32 -7.88 -12.94 -2.39
N TYR A 33 -7.74 -14.05 -1.65
CA TYR A 33 -8.89 -14.83 -1.16
C TYR A 33 -9.66 -14.11 -0.04
N MET A 34 -8.97 -13.28 0.77
CA MET A 34 -9.52 -12.52 1.90
C MET A 34 -8.91 -11.12 1.99
N PRO A 35 -9.34 -10.18 1.13
CA PRO A 35 -8.73 -8.85 1.04
C PRO A 35 -9.15 -7.88 2.17
N ASP A 36 -10.24 -8.17 2.89
CA ASP A 36 -10.76 -7.32 3.96
C ASP A 36 -9.82 -7.22 5.17
N MET A 37 -9.02 -8.26 5.41
CA MET A 37 -8.04 -8.32 6.49
C MET A 37 -6.61 -7.93 6.05
N GLY A 38 -6.32 -7.99 4.75
CA GLY A 38 -5.00 -7.65 4.19
C GLY A 38 -4.79 -6.14 4.02
N HIS A 39 -5.87 -5.41 3.79
CA HIS A 39 -5.84 -3.97 3.58
C HIS A 39 -6.40 -3.23 4.79
N SER A 40 -5.52 -2.67 5.61
CA SER A 40 -5.95 -1.92 6.80
C SER A 40 -6.76 -0.67 6.43
N ILE A 41 -7.75 -0.34 7.26
CA ILE A 41 -8.45 0.96 7.19
C ILE A 41 -7.54 2.09 7.73
N ALA A 42 -6.62 1.75 8.63
CA ALA A 42 -5.65 2.69 9.19
C ALA A 42 -4.54 3.00 8.18
N TYR A 43 -4.05 4.25 8.20
CA TYR A 43 -2.88 4.66 7.44
C TYR A 43 -1.61 4.19 8.16
N GLU A 44 -0.82 3.37 7.47
CA GLU A 44 0.49 2.95 7.94
C GLU A 44 1.56 3.95 7.48
N ALA A 45 2.52 4.25 8.36
CA ALA A 45 3.57 5.21 8.06
C ALA A 45 4.48 4.68 6.93
N ASN A 46 4.67 5.49 5.88
CA ASN A 46 5.54 5.18 4.74
C ASN A 46 5.12 3.95 3.91
N THR A 47 3.86 3.52 4.02
CA THR A 47 3.32 2.41 3.24
C THR A 47 2.15 2.88 2.41
N TYR A 48 2.21 2.64 1.11
CA TYR A 48 1.10 2.91 0.21
C TYR A 48 0.24 1.66 0.03
N ASN A 49 -0.97 1.69 0.58
CA ASN A 49 -1.89 0.55 0.55
C ASN A 49 -3.32 1.03 0.20
N TYR A 50 -3.53 1.35 -1.07
CA TYR A 50 -4.85 1.76 -1.56
C TYR A 50 -5.73 0.53 -1.78
N TYR A 51 -6.85 0.48 -1.06
CA TYR A 51 -7.88 -0.54 -1.27
C TYR A 51 -9.27 0.10 -1.22
N ARG A 52 -9.91 0.16 -2.39
CA ARG A 52 -11.15 0.91 -2.62
C ARG A 52 -12.27 0.63 -1.61
N TYR A 53 -12.34 -0.58 -1.05
CA TYR A 53 -13.38 -0.93 -0.08
C TYR A 53 -13.07 -0.49 1.35
N ASN A 54 -11.80 -0.23 1.68
CA ASN A 54 -11.36 0.22 3.01
C ASN A 54 -10.83 1.67 3.01
N THR A 55 -10.86 2.36 1.86
CA THR A 55 -10.45 3.77 1.72
C THR A 55 -11.64 4.67 1.39
N TRP A 56 -11.81 5.76 2.14
CA TRP A 56 -12.80 6.79 1.85
C TRP A 56 -12.11 8.02 1.24
N GLY A 57 -11.97 8.05 -0.08
CA GLY A 57 -11.30 9.13 -0.79
C GLY A 57 -10.78 8.72 -2.17
N THR A 58 -9.99 9.61 -2.79
CA THR A 58 -9.27 9.31 -4.03
C THR A 58 -7.94 8.62 -3.75
N GLU A 59 -7.38 7.99 -4.78
CA GLU A 59 -6.07 7.35 -4.71
C GLU A 59 -4.96 8.36 -4.33
N ASP A 60 -5.02 9.56 -4.92
CA ASP A 60 -4.09 10.66 -4.64
C ASP A 60 -4.18 11.13 -3.18
N GLU A 61 -5.39 11.20 -2.60
CA GLU A 61 -5.57 11.58 -1.19
C GLU A 61 -4.92 10.56 -0.25
N VAL A 62 -5.13 9.26 -0.51
CA VAL A 62 -4.50 8.18 0.25
C VAL A 62 -2.98 8.23 0.12
N TYR A 63 -2.47 8.53 -1.07
CA TYR A 63 -1.05 8.72 -1.28
C TYR A 63 -0.48 9.88 -0.46
N GLU A 64 -1.15 11.04 -0.43
CA GLU A 64 -0.75 12.16 0.43
C GLU A 64 -0.83 11.83 1.92
N TYR A 65 -1.78 10.98 2.34
CA TYR A 65 -1.86 10.53 3.73
C TYR A 65 -0.74 9.55 4.13
N SER A 66 -0.24 8.78 3.17
CA SER A 66 0.80 7.77 3.37
C SER A 66 2.20 8.36 3.50
N LYS A 67 2.40 9.62 3.05
CA LYS A 67 3.69 10.31 3.14
C LYS A 67 4.03 10.70 4.59
N PRO A 68 5.30 10.58 5.01
CA PRO A 68 5.77 11.19 6.26
C PRO A 68 5.46 12.68 6.29
N ARG A 69 4.97 13.15 7.44
CA ARG A 69 4.65 14.57 7.66
C ARG A 69 5.56 15.15 8.72
N ASN A 70 5.94 16.41 8.53
CA ASN A 70 6.68 17.15 9.53
C ASN A 70 5.72 17.64 10.63
N PRO A 71 6.12 17.58 11.91
CA PRO A 71 5.39 18.23 12.99
C PRO A 71 5.39 19.75 12.81
N VAL A 72 4.46 20.43 13.49
CA VAL A 72 4.40 21.90 13.48
C VAL A 72 5.68 22.48 14.10
N GLN A 73 6.17 23.59 13.56
CA GLN A 73 7.37 24.26 14.06
C GLN A 73 7.23 24.60 15.56
N GLY A 74 8.28 24.33 16.33
CA GLY A 74 8.28 24.52 17.78
C GLY A 74 7.71 23.35 18.59
N THR A 75 7.28 22.26 17.94
CA THR A 75 6.87 21.03 18.65
C THR A 75 8.08 20.40 19.33
N ILE A 76 8.02 20.25 20.66
CA ILE A 76 9.05 19.54 21.45
C ILE A 76 8.48 18.17 21.84
N PRO A 77 9.04 17.05 21.34
CA PRO A 77 8.58 15.73 21.71
C PRO A 77 8.85 15.44 23.20
N ARG A 78 7.97 14.65 23.82
CA ARG A 78 8.13 14.23 25.23
C ARG A 78 9.48 13.50 25.38
N GLY A 79 10.26 13.89 26.39
CA GLY A 79 11.60 13.34 26.63
C GLY A 79 12.75 14.17 26.03
N TYR A 80 12.45 15.15 25.18
CA TYR A 80 13.46 16.00 24.55
C TYR A 80 13.58 17.41 25.15
N VAL A 81 12.90 17.68 26.28
CA VAL A 81 12.93 18.99 26.98
C VAL A 81 14.34 19.37 27.40
N GLY A 82 15.14 18.40 27.87
CA GLY A 82 16.53 18.65 28.25
C GLY A 82 17.40 19.13 27.09
N VAL A 83 17.14 18.62 25.87
CA VAL A 83 17.86 19.04 24.66
C VAL A 83 17.38 20.40 24.18
N ALA A 84 16.06 20.62 24.15
CA ALA A 84 15.48 21.92 23.78
C ALA A 84 15.87 23.06 24.73
N GLY A 85 16.10 22.76 26.01
CA GLY A 85 16.51 23.74 27.02
C GLY A 85 18.03 23.94 27.16
N SER A 86 18.86 23.04 26.63
CA SER A 86 20.33 23.09 26.78
C SER A 86 21.08 23.48 25.51
N ALA A 87 20.41 23.52 24.36
CA ALA A 87 21.07 23.67 23.07
C ALA A 87 20.82 25.04 22.41
N SER A 88 21.78 25.50 21.61
CA SER A 88 21.64 26.71 20.78
C SER A 88 20.41 26.60 19.86
N PRO A 89 19.86 27.72 19.35
CA PRO A 89 18.67 27.72 18.49
C PRO A 89 18.75 26.71 17.33
N GLU A 90 19.95 26.49 16.78
CA GLU A 90 20.23 25.57 15.68
C GLU A 90 20.11 24.10 16.10
N ALA A 91 20.58 23.75 17.31
CA ALA A 91 20.53 22.39 17.82
C ALA A 91 19.11 22.00 18.29
N THR A 92 18.35 22.97 18.81
CA THR A 92 16.91 22.80 19.07
C THR A 92 16.15 22.59 17.76
N LEU A 93 16.48 23.33 16.70
CA LEU A 93 15.87 23.16 15.38
C LEU A 93 16.27 21.83 14.71
N ALA A 94 17.49 21.34 14.93
CA ALA A 94 17.94 20.05 14.42
C ALA A 94 17.12 18.91 15.04
N VAL A 95 16.95 18.89 16.37
CA VAL A 95 16.13 17.90 17.09
C VAL A 95 14.67 17.94 16.65
N MET A 96 14.13 19.13 16.39
CA MET A 96 12.77 19.28 15.86
C MET A 96 12.60 18.73 14.44
N LYS A 97 13.67 18.70 13.63
CA LYS A 97 13.65 18.24 12.22
C LYS A 97 14.03 16.78 12.04
N THR A 98 14.81 16.20 12.94
CA THR A 98 15.36 14.82 12.80
C THR A 98 14.47 13.71 13.34
N HIS A 99 13.36 14.04 14.00
CA HIS A 99 12.43 13.06 14.59
C HIS A 99 11.06 13.05 13.91
N ALA A 100 11.01 13.48 12.65
CA ALA A 100 9.87 13.35 11.75
C ALA A 100 10.12 12.22 10.73
#